data_AF-A0A9W6LSA4-F1
#
_entry.id   AF-A0A9W6LSA4-F1
#
_cell.length_a   1.000
_cell.length_b   1.000
_cell.length_c   1.000
_cell.angle_alpha   90.00
_cell.angle_beta   90.00
_cell.angle_gamma   90.00
#
_symmetry.space_group_name_H-M   'P 1'
#
loop_
_entity.id
_entity.type
_entity.pdbx_description
1 polymer ?
#
loop_
_entity_poly.entity_id
_entity_poly.type
_entity_poly.pdbx_seq_one_letter_code
_entity_poly.pdbx_strand_id
1 'polypeptide(L)'
;MSDAMPIIAHYQGAGIHDFQPESRVRETVIPAIDYVLGLEEVEALYSYLLDITNPPEARSLAARRLVEPAEEMMANRRKAAVSVEAVRASAAGLDSLRWADDRYYAPVIHMWGPGDPAPAKRPAEFAEALRAAKAAR
;
A
#
# COMPACT_ATOMS: atom_id res chain seq x y z
N MET A 1 -15.51 -14.56 -4.59
CA MET A 1 -14.20 -14.31 -5.20
C MET A 1 -13.51 -13.22 -4.40
N SER A 2 -12.20 -13.31 -4.16
CA SER A 2 -11.48 -12.35 -3.30
C SER A 2 -11.33 -10.99 -3.99
N ASP A 3 -11.55 -9.90 -3.25
CA ASP A 3 -11.31 -8.52 -3.72
C ASP A 3 -9.82 -8.16 -3.77
N ALA A 4 -8.93 -9.06 -3.35
CA ALA A 4 -7.49 -8.86 -3.31
C ALA A 4 -6.89 -8.51 -4.68
N MET A 5 -5.92 -7.61 -4.67
CA MET A 5 -5.04 -7.30 -5.78
C MET A 5 -4.19 -8.54 -6.10
N PRO A 6 -4.11 -8.98 -7.37
CA PRO A 6 -3.20 -10.04 -7.77
C PRO A 6 -1.74 -9.71 -7.41
N ILE A 7 -1.02 -10.71 -6.89
CA ILE A 7 0.39 -10.60 -6.50
C ILE A 7 1.23 -11.42 -7.47
N ILE A 8 2.21 -10.78 -8.12
CA ILE A 8 3.09 -11.44 -9.10
C ILE A 8 4.37 -12.00 -8.46
N ALA A 9 4.78 -11.47 -7.32
CA ALA A 9 5.97 -11.90 -6.58
C ALA A 9 5.87 -11.50 -5.11
N HIS A 10 6.73 -12.07 -4.26
CA HIS A 10 6.94 -11.59 -2.89
C HIS A 10 8.39 -11.12 -2.74
N TYR A 11 8.59 -9.98 -2.08
CA TYR A 11 9.90 -9.44 -1.76
C TYR A 11 9.94 -9.04 -0.28
N GLN A 12 10.84 -9.66 0.49
CA GLN A 12 10.98 -9.43 1.94
C GLN A 12 9.64 -9.49 2.71
N GLY A 13 8.77 -10.42 2.32
CA GLY A 13 7.45 -10.62 2.92
C GLY A 13 6.39 -9.57 2.52
N ALA A 14 6.69 -8.65 1.61
CA ALA A 14 5.70 -7.79 0.96
C ALA A 14 5.25 -8.40 -0.38
N GLY A 15 3.95 -8.36 -0.66
CA GLY A 15 3.40 -8.77 -1.96
C GLY A 15 3.60 -7.67 -3.00
N ILE A 16 4.18 -8.03 -4.14
CA ILE A 16 4.33 -7.13 -5.29
C ILE A 16 3.07 -7.23 -6.14
N HIS A 17 2.33 -6.12 -6.25
CA HIS A 17 1.10 -6.08 -7.01
C HIS A 17 1.35 -6.27 -8.51
N ASP A 18 0.38 -6.88 -9.18
CA ASP A 18 0.32 -6.92 -10.63
C ASP A 18 0.01 -5.53 -11.24
N PHE A 19 -0.11 -5.47 -12.57
CA PHE A 19 -0.48 -4.30 -13.36
C PHE A 19 0.52 -3.15 -13.26
N GLN A 20 1.82 -3.44 -13.21
CA GLN A 20 2.86 -2.43 -13.24
C GLN A 20 4.09 -2.93 -14.01
N PRO A 21 4.87 -2.03 -14.63
CA PRO A 21 6.07 -2.45 -15.34
C PRO A 21 7.14 -2.92 -14.38
N GLU A 22 7.96 -3.88 -14.82
CA GLU A 22 9.10 -4.38 -14.06
C GLU A 22 10.07 -3.26 -13.67
N SER A 23 10.24 -2.24 -14.53
CA SER A 23 11.06 -1.07 -14.22
C SER A 23 10.58 -0.36 -12.96
N ARG A 24 9.28 -0.11 -12.80
CA ARG A 24 8.71 0.50 -11.58
C ARG A 24 8.94 -0.40 -10.36
N VAL A 25 8.79 -1.71 -10.51
CA VAL A 25 9.04 -2.65 -9.41
C VAL A 25 10.48 -2.51 -8.91
N ARG A 26 11.45 -2.54 -9.82
CA ARG A 26 12.89 -2.47 -9.49
C ARG A 26 13.33 -1.09 -9.00
N GLU A 27 12.84 -0.02 -9.61
CA GLU A 27 13.32 1.35 -9.38
C GLU A 27 12.54 2.09 -8.31
N THR A 28 11.32 1.65 -7.97
CA THR A 28 10.44 2.35 -7.02
C THR A 28 9.96 1.43 -5.91
N VAL A 29 9.34 0.29 -6.23
CA VAL A 29 8.67 -0.55 -5.22
C VAL A 29 9.66 -1.24 -4.30
N ILE A 30 10.68 -1.90 -4.86
CA ILE A 30 11.70 -2.61 -4.08
C ILE A 30 12.47 -1.62 -3.19
N PRO A 31 13.02 -0.50 -3.69
CA PRO A 31 13.68 0.48 -2.84
C PRO A 31 12.78 1.06 -1.75
N ALA A 32 11.50 1.28 -2.04
CA ALA A 32 10.53 1.73 -1.06
C ALA A 32 10.26 0.69 0.04
N ILE A 33 10.20 -0.60 -0.31
CA ILE A 33 10.11 -1.70 0.65
C ILE A 33 11.36 -1.73 1.53
N ASP A 34 12.55 -1.67 0.94
CA ASP A 34 13.82 -1.66 1.69
C ASP A 34 13.88 -0.47 2.65
N TYR A 35 13.45 0.72 2.20
CA TYR A 35 13.35 1.90 3.05
C TYR A 35 12.40 1.68 4.23
N VAL A 36 11.18 1.18 3.98
CA VAL A 36 10.21 0.89 5.04
C VAL A 36 10.75 -0.14 6.02
N LEU A 37 11.50 -1.16 5.57
CA LEU A 37 12.14 -2.15 6.44
C LEU A 37 13.21 -1.53 7.34
N GLY A 38 13.89 -0.48 6.88
CA GLY A 38 14.85 0.29 7.66
C GLY A 38 14.22 1.28 8.66
N LEU A 39 12.92 1.53 8.61
CA LEU A 39 12.23 2.39 9.59
C LEU A 39 12.00 1.62 10.90
N GLU A 40 12.29 2.24 12.04
CA GLU A 40 12.03 1.67 13.37
C GLU A 40 10.99 2.48 14.14
N GLU A 41 10.98 3.80 13.94
CA GLU A 41 10.09 4.71 14.65
C GLU A 41 8.64 4.59 14.17
N VAL A 42 7.72 4.51 15.14
CA VAL A 42 6.28 4.36 14.92
C VAL A 42 5.72 5.54 14.13
N GLU A 43 6.12 6.76 14.48
CA GLU A 43 5.69 7.99 13.82
C GLU A 43 6.17 8.03 12.36
N ALA A 44 7.38 7.54 12.09
CA ALA A 44 7.93 7.48 10.74
C ALA A 44 7.17 6.49 9.86
N LEU A 45 6.89 5.29 10.39
CA LEU A 45 6.07 4.28 9.70
C LEU A 45 4.66 4.79 9.43
N TYR A 46 4.02 5.45 10.41
CA TYR A 46 2.68 5.99 10.25
C TYR A 46 2.64 7.14 9.23
N SER A 47 3.64 8.03 9.27
CA SER A 47 3.77 9.12 8.28
C SER A 47 3.96 8.55 6.87
N TYR A 48 4.80 7.51 6.73
CA TYR A 48 5.01 6.83 5.46
C TYR A 48 3.74 6.18 4.90
N LEU A 49 2.94 5.55 5.77
CA LEU A 49 1.65 4.96 5.42
C LEU A 49 0.65 6.00 4.90
N LEU A 50 0.63 7.20 5.48
CA LEU A 50 -0.31 8.26 5.11
C LEU A 50 0.05 8.96 3.79
N ASP A 51 1.32 8.97 3.41
CA ASP A 51 1.74 9.58 2.15
C ASP A 51 1.29 8.75 0.95
N ILE A 52 0.39 9.32 0.15
CA ILE A 52 -0.23 8.66 -0.99
C ILE A 52 0.69 8.51 -2.20
N THR A 53 1.80 9.24 -2.22
CA THR A 53 2.78 9.17 -3.30
C THR A 53 3.67 7.93 -3.18
N ASN A 54 3.74 7.34 -1.98
CA ASN A 54 4.43 6.09 -1.73
C ASN A 54 3.71 4.90 -2.37
N PRO A 55 4.46 3.88 -2.84
CA PRO A 55 3.88 2.71 -3.48
C PRO A 55 2.98 1.93 -2.50
N PRO A 56 1.81 1.43 -2.97
CA PRO A 56 0.84 0.79 -2.11
C PRO A 56 1.36 -0.48 -1.44
N GLU A 57 2.32 -1.18 -2.05
CA GLU A 57 2.99 -2.35 -1.49
C GLU A 57 3.79 -1.99 -0.22
N ALA A 58 4.62 -0.95 -0.31
CA ALA A 58 5.43 -0.48 0.82
C ALA A 58 4.56 0.14 1.92
N ARG A 59 3.48 0.84 1.55
CA ARG A 59 2.49 1.35 2.51
C ARG A 59 1.77 0.20 3.23
N SER A 60 1.40 -0.86 2.52
CA SER A 60 0.78 -2.05 3.12
C SER A 60 1.75 -2.75 4.09
N LEU A 61 3.03 -2.81 3.75
CA LEU A 61 4.08 -3.29 4.65
C LEU A 61 4.19 -2.41 5.91
N ALA A 62 4.21 -1.08 5.76
CA ALA A 62 4.26 -0.16 6.90
C ALA A 62 3.03 -0.34 7.82
N ALA A 63 1.83 -0.49 7.25
CA ALA A 63 0.62 -0.79 8.01
C ALA A 63 0.74 -2.10 8.81
N ARG A 64 1.24 -3.18 8.19
CA ARG A 64 1.48 -4.45 8.88
C ARG A 64 2.46 -4.29 10.04
N ARG A 65 3.58 -3.59 9.81
CA ARG A 65 4.60 -3.32 10.84
C ARG A 65 4.09 -2.47 12.00
N LEU A 66 3.02 -1.71 11.81
CA LEU A 66 2.34 -0.96 12.87
C LEU A 66 1.30 -1.81 13.60
N VAL A 67 0.52 -2.60 12.85
CA VAL A 67 -0.60 -3.40 13.40
C VAL A 67 -0.10 -4.58 14.22
N GLU A 68 0.86 -5.36 13.73
CA GLU A 68 1.28 -6.60 14.41
C GLU A 68 1.81 -6.35 15.84
N PRO A 69 2.74 -5.41 16.09
CA PRO A 69 3.20 -5.13 17.45
C PRO A 69 2.10 -4.51 18.32
N ALA A 70 1.22 -3.69 17.73
CA ALA A 70 0.11 -3.08 18.45
C ALA A 70 -0.91 -4.13 18.94
N GLU A 71 -1.26 -5.09 18.09
CA GLU A 71 -2.13 -6.22 18.45
C GLU A 71 -1.48 -7.11 19.52
N GLU A 72 -0.17 -7.38 19.42
CA GLU A 72 0.56 -8.13 20.45
C GLU A 72 0.53 -7.40 21.80
N MET A 73 0.75 -6.08 21.83
CA MET A 73 0.65 -5.29 23.06
C MET A 73 -0.76 -5.36 23.65
N MET A 74 -1.80 -5.23 22.82
CA MET A 74 -3.20 -5.32 23.25
C MET A 74 -3.54 -6.71 23.81
N ALA A 75 -3.08 -7.78 23.15
CA ALA A 75 -3.24 -9.16 23.62
C ALA A 75 -2.61 -9.37 25.01
N ASN A 76 -1.48 -8.69 25.27
CA ASN A 76 -0.79 -8.69 26.55
C ASN A 76 -1.34 -7.66 27.55
N ARG A 77 -2.52 -7.07 27.29
CA ARG A 77 -3.18 -6.04 28.12
C ARG A 77 -2.31 -4.79 28.35
N ARG A 78 -1.44 -4.46 27.40
CA ARG A 78 -0.62 -3.24 27.37
C ARG A 78 -1.22 -2.21 26.43
N LYS A 79 -0.90 -0.95 26.65
CA LYS A 79 -1.29 0.15 25.75
C LYS A 79 -0.45 0.07 24.47
N ALA A 80 -1.12 0.00 23.32
CA ALA A 80 -0.45 0.09 22.02
C ALA A 80 0.02 1.53 21.73
N ALA A 81 1.10 1.66 20.98
CA ALA A 81 1.64 2.95 20.53
C ALA A 81 0.74 3.63 19.48
N VAL A 82 -0.03 2.84 18.72
CA VAL A 82 -0.95 3.32 17.67
C VAL A 82 -2.33 2.70 17.81
N SER A 83 -3.34 3.38 17.24
CA SER A 83 -4.67 2.80 17.06
C SER A 83 -4.67 1.84 15.88
N VAL A 84 -4.87 0.54 16.15
CA VAL A 84 -4.99 -0.49 15.10
C VAL A 84 -6.11 -0.16 14.11
N GLU A 85 -7.23 0.37 14.61
CA GLU A 85 -8.36 0.78 13.76
C GLU A 85 -7.99 1.92 12.82
N ALA A 86 -7.28 2.94 13.33
CA ALA A 86 -6.83 4.06 12.50
C ALA A 86 -5.83 3.59 11.42
N VAL A 87 -4.86 2.75 11.79
CA VAL A 87 -3.90 2.19 10.83
C VAL A 87 -4.61 1.37 9.75
N ARG A 88 -5.57 0.53 10.13
CA ARG A 88 -6.37 -0.25 9.16
C ARG A 88 -7.21 0.63 8.25
N ALA A 89 -7.82 1.69 8.79
CA ALA A 89 -8.57 2.65 7.99
C ALA A 89 -7.66 3.37 6.97
N SER A 90 -6.46 3.79 7.39
CA SER A 90 -5.46 4.41 6.51
C SER A 90 -4.87 3.47 5.45
N ALA A 91 -4.86 2.16 5.71
CA ALA A 91 -4.41 1.15 4.77
C ALA A 91 -5.51 0.59 3.87
N ALA A 92 -6.77 1.03 4.07
CA ALA A 92 -7.91 0.48 3.37
C ALA A 92 -7.74 0.60 1.85
N GLY A 93 -7.98 -0.50 1.15
CA GLY A 93 -7.95 -0.52 -0.31
C GLY A 93 -6.56 -0.54 -0.95
N LEU A 94 -5.46 -0.46 -0.18
CA LEU A 94 -4.10 -0.56 -0.72
C LEU A 94 -3.86 -1.88 -1.46
N ASP A 95 -4.47 -2.97 -0.98
CA ASP A 95 -4.36 -4.33 -1.53
C ASP A 95 -5.64 -4.77 -2.27
N SER A 96 -6.52 -3.83 -2.65
CA SER A 96 -7.82 -4.16 -3.24
C SER A 96 -7.86 -3.84 -4.73
N LEU A 97 -8.20 -4.84 -5.55
CA LEU A 97 -8.40 -4.63 -6.98
C LEU A 97 -9.56 -3.67 -7.24
N ARG A 98 -10.65 -3.78 -6.47
CA ARG A 98 -11.85 -2.93 -6.62
C ARG A 98 -11.51 -1.46 -6.41
N TRP A 99 -10.72 -1.17 -5.37
CA TRP A 99 -10.38 0.19 -4.97
C TRP A 99 -9.13 0.76 -5.64
N ALA A 100 -8.34 -0.03 -6.37
CA ALA A 100 -7.18 0.48 -7.09
C ALA A 100 -7.57 1.54 -8.13
N ASP A 101 -6.89 2.68 -8.20
CA ASP A 101 -7.11 3.68 -9.24
C ASP A 101 -6.55 3.16 -10.59
N ASP A 102 -7.31 3.37 -11.66
CA ASP A 102 -6.92 2.92 -13.00
C ASP A 102 -5.84 3.82 -13.63
N ARG A 103 -5.77 5.08 -13.20
CA ARG A 103 -4.83 6.10 -13.69
C ARG A 103 -3.61 6.26 -12.80
N TYR A 104 -3.70 5.93 -11.52
CA TYR A 104 -2.65 6.17 -10.53
C TYR A 104 -2.30 4.90 -9.74
N TYR A 105 -1.07 4.82 -9.24
CA TYR A 105 -0.67 3.75 -8.31
C TYR A 105 -1.09 4.05 -6.86
N ALA A 106 -2.39 4.28 -6.65
CA ALA A 106 -3.00 4.54 -5.36
C ALA A 106 -4.46 4.03 -5.34
N PRO A 107 -5.10 3.86 -4.17
CA PRO A 107 -6.53 3.59 -4.09
C PRO A 107 -7.37 4.84 -4.41
N VAL A 108 -8.53 4.67 -5.06
CA VAL A 108 -9.46 5.76 -5.42
C VAL A 108 -10.07 6.48 -4.21
N ILE A 109 -10.05 5.84 -3.03
CA ILE A 109 -10.57 6.42 -1.79
C ILE A 109 -9.57 7.35 -1.10
N HIS A 110 -8.30 7.30 -1.51
CA HIS A 110 -7.26 8.17 -0.98
C HIS A 110 -7.32 9.50 -1.74
N MET A 111 -7.91 10.51 -1.11
CA MET A 111 -8.02 11.86 -1.66
C MET A 111 -6.74 12.66 -1.41
N TRP A 112 -6.42 13.57 -2.33
CA TRP A 112 -5.41 14.60 -2.16
C TRP A 112 -5.99 15.97 -2.49
N GLY A 113 -5.45 17.00 -1.84
CA GLY A 113 -5.90 18.38 -1.98
C GLY A 113 -5.44 19.05 -3.28
N PRO A 114 -6.03 20.20 -3.62
CA PRO A 114 -5.53 21.03 -4.71
C PRO A 114 -4.07 21.47 -4.45
N GLY A 115 -3.17 21.15 -5.38
CA GLY A 115 -1.74 21.50 -5.29
C GLY A 115 -0.87 20.43 -4.63
N ASP A 116 -1.46 19.40 -4.03
CA ASP A 116 -0.71 18.26 -3.50
C ASP A 116 -0.09 17.43 -4.65
N PRO A 117 1.07 16.80 -4.41
CA PRO A 117 1.65 15.91 -5.40
C PRO A 117 0.72 14.73 -5.67
N ALA A 118 0.36 14.54 -6.94
CA ALA A 118 -0.38 13.37 -7.35
C ALA A 118 0.51 12.11 -7.24
N PRO A 119 -0.07 10.93 -6.94
CA PRO A 119 0.67 9.68 -7.02
C PRO A 119 1.22 9.43 -8.43
N ALA A 120 2.18 8.52 -8.54
CA ALA A 120 2.71 8.12 -9.83
C ALA A 120 1.59 7.63 -10.78
N LYS A 121 1.59 8.13 -12.02
CA LYS A 121 0.65 7.71 -13.06
C LYS A 121 0.95 6.30 -13.54
N ARG A 122 -0.11 5.54 -13.83
CA ARG A 122 -0.06 4.23 -14.46
C ARG A 122 0.02 4.39 -15.98
N PRO A 123 0.94 3.70 -16.68
CA PRO A 123 0.94 3.66 -18.15
C PRO A 123 -0.35 3.06 -18.70
N ALA A 124 -0.72 3.45 -19.92
CA ALA A 124 -2.01 3.08 -20.53
C ALA A 124 -2.24 1.55 -20.60
N GLU A 125 -1.21 0.79 -20.98
CA GLU A 125 -1.28 -0.67 -21.07
C GLU A 125 -1.69 -1.34 -19.74
N PHE A 126 -1.12 -0.86 -18.63
CA PHE A 126 -1.41 -1.40 -17.30
C PHE A 126 -2.74 -0.88 -16.74
N ALA A 127 -3.13 0.34 -17.12
CA ALA A 127 -4.45 0.88 -16.80
C ALA A 127 -5.55 0.06 -17.47
N GLU A 128 -5.37 -0.28 -18.74
CA GLU A 128 -6.30 -1.12 -19.49
C GLU A 128 -6.35 -2.56 -18.94
N ALA A 129 -5.20 -3.16 -18.65
CA ALA A 129 -5.15 -4.47 -18.02
C ALA A 129 -5.88 -4.51 -16.66
N LEU A 130 -5.69 -3.47 -15.83
CA LEU A 130 -6.40 -3.33 -14.56
C LEU A 130 -7.92 -3.18 -14.76
N ARG A 131 -8.36 -2.37 -15.73
CA ARG A 131 -9.79 -2.24 -16.06
C ARG A 131 -10.41 -3.56 -16.54
N ALA A 132 -9.69 -4.29 -17.40
CA ALA A 132 -10.13 -5.60 -17.86
C ALA A 132 -10.25 -6.59 -16.70
N ALA A 133 -9.27 -6.62 -15.80
CA ALA A 133 -9.30 -7.47 -14.61
C ALA A 133 -10.45 -7.11 -13.65
N LYS A 134 -10.77 -5.82 -13.50
CA LYS A 134 -11.93 -5.35 -12.73
C LYS A 134 -13.26 -5.77 -13.36
N ALA A 135 -13.38 -5.69 -14.68
CA ALA A 135 -14.61 -6.03 -15.42
C ALA A 135 -14.87 -7.54 -15.49
N ALA A 136 -13.83 -8.37 -15.32
CA ALA A 136 -13.94 -9.83 -15.30
C ALA A 136 -14.39 -10.39 -13.93
N ARG A 137 -14.68 -9.54 -12.94
CA ARG A 137 -15.19 -9.91 -11.62
C ARG A 137 -16.67 -9.56 -11.48
#